data_AF-A0A7L2E6I3-F1
#
_entry.id   AF-A0A7L2E6I3-F1
#
_cell.length_a   1.000
_cell.length_b   1.000
_cell.length_c   1.000
_cell.angle_alpha   90.00
_cell.angle_beta   90.00
_cell.angle_gamma   90.00
#
_symmetry.space_group_name_H-M   'P 1'
#
loop_
_entity.id
_entity.type
_entity.pdbx_description
1 polymer ?
#
loop_
_entity_poly.entity_id
_entity_poly.type
_entity_poly.pdbx_seq_one_letter_code
_entity_poly.pdbx_strand_id
1 'polypeptide(L)'
;SPPSPPSPPPRPHHRPPPPQMDLTFVGCVGMLDPPRKEVMGSIRLCRDAGIRVIMITGDNKGTAIAICRRIGIFSEDEEVTGRAYTGREFDDLPLAEQREACRRACCFARVEPTHKSKIVEFLQSFDEITAM
;
A
#
# COMPACT_ATOMS: atom_id res chain seq x y z
N SER A 1 11.92 -24.23 66.89
CA SER A 1 12.80 -23.71 65.83
C SER A 1 12.34 -22.30 65.47
N PRO A 2 13.23 -21.29 65.47
CA PRO A 2 12.83 -19.92 65.11
C PRO A 2 12.45 -19.85 63.62
N PRO A 3 11.50 -18.97 63.23
CA PRO A 3 11.11 -18.80 61.84
C PRO A 3 12.23 -18.12 61.04
N SER A 4 12.46 -18.61 59.82
CA SER A 4 13.45 -18.06 58.88
C SER A 4 13.11 -16.62 58.49
N PRO A 5 14.11 -15.74 58.33
CA PRO A 5 13.87 -14.36 57.91
C PRO A 5 13.29 -14.30 56.48
N PRO A 6 12.46 -13.28 56.18
CA PRO A 6 11.87 -13.13 54.85
C PRO A 6 12.92 -12.80 53.80
N SER A 7 12.74 -13.38 52.61
CA SER A 7 13.59 -13.17 51.44
C SER A 7 13.61 -11.70 50.99
N PRO A 8 14.76 -11.17 50.52
CA PRO A 8 14.82 -9.80 50.03
C PRO A 8 13.97 -9.62 48.75
N PRO A 9 13.48 -8.39 48.50
CA PRO A 9 12.69 -8.10 47.30
C PRO A 9 13.52 -8.32 46.03
N PRO A 10 12.88 -8.74 44.91
CA PRO A 10 13.58 -8.93 43.65
C PRO A 10 14.16 -7.59 43.16
N ARG A 11 15.41 -7.61 42.69
CA ARG A 11 16.06 -6.42 42.11
C ARG A 11 15.30 -6.00 40.84
N PRO A 12 15.13 -4.70 40.57
CA PRO A 12 14.50 -4.25 39.33
C PRO A 12 15.31 -4.74 38.13
N HIS A 13 14.65 -5.46 37.23
CA HIS A 13 15.24 -5.91 35.99
C HIS A 13 15.54 -4.71 35.09
N HIS A 14 16.80 -4.29 35.02
CA HIS A 14 17.26 -3.32 34.04
C HIS A 14 17.22 -3.99 32.66
N ARG A 15 16.16 -3.72 31.88
CA ARG A 15 16.10 -4.17 30.49
C ARG A 15 17.08 -3.30 29.68
N PRO A 16 18.05 -3.87 28.95
CA PRO A 16 18.88 -3.08 28.05
C PRO A 16 17.99 -2.41 27.00
N PRO A 17 18.36 -1.21 26.51
CA PRO A 17 17.63 -0.56 25.43
C PRO A 17 17.59 -1.49 24.22
N PRO A 18 16.50 -1.47 23.42
CA PRO A 18 16.41 -2.29 22.23
C PRO A 18 17.62 -2.01 21.31
N PRO A 19 18.14 -3.03 20.62
CA PRO A 19 19.39 -2.96 19.84
C PRO A 19 19.37 -1.98 18.66
N GLN A 20 18.27 -1.24 18.44
CA GLN A 20 18.12 -0.21 17.42
C GLN A 20 18.11 1.23 17.99
N MET A 21 18.56 1.45 19.22
CA MET A 21 18.76 2.79 19.79
C MET A 21 20.22 3.25 19.58
N ASP A 22 20.46 4.56 19.51
CA ASP A 22 21.80 5.20 19.39
C ASP A 22 22.58 4.89 18.09
N LEU A 23 21.88 5.00 16.94
CA LEU A 23 22.48 4.81 15.62
C LEU A 23 23.06 6.11 15.05
N THR A 24 24.21 6.04 14.36
CA THR A 24 24.76 7.14 13.56
C THR A 24 24.37 6.97 12.10
N PHE A 25 23.67 7.96 11.54
CA PHE A 25 23.34 7.96 10.11
C PHE A 25 24.61 8.14 9.26
N VAL A 26 24.84 7.23 8.33
CA VAL A 26 26.01 7.26 7.42
C VAL A 26 25.63 7.78 6.02
N GLY A 27 24.48 7.36 5.49
CA GLY A 27 24.03 7.70 4.14
C GLY A 27 22.80 6.89 3.70
N CYS A 28 22.32 7.10 2.46
CA CYS A 28 21.24 6.31 1.87
C CYS A 28 21.58 5.87 0.44
N VAL A 29 20.90 4.82 -0.03
CA VAL A 29 20.97 4.33 -1.40
C VAL A 29 19.56 4.27 -2.00
N GLY A 30 19.43 4.66 -3.26
CA GLY A 30 18.19 4.55 -4.03
C GLY A 30 18.30 3.44 -5.05
N MET A 31 17.35 2.52 -5.04
CA MET A 31 17.21 1.47 -6.04
C MET A 31 15.85 1.56 -6.71
N LEU A 32 15.78 1.11 -7.96
CA LEU A 32 14.57 1.14 -8.78
C LEU A 32 14.37 -0.24 -9.39
N ASP A 33 13.14 -0.77 -9.28
CA ASP A 33 12.65 -1.83 -10.16
C ASP A 33 12.06 -1.17 -11.42
N PRO A 34 12.75 -1.20 -12.57
CA PRO A 34 12.30 -0.47 -13.75
C PRO A 34 11.08 -1.14 -14.38
N PRO A 35 10.07 -0.37 -14.82
CA PRO A 35 8.95 -0.94 -15.58
C PRO A 35 9.44 -1.67 -16.83
N ARG A 36 8.77 -2.76 -17.21
CA ARG A 36 9.05 -3.45 -18.47
C ARG A 36 8.78 -2.52 -19.65
N LYS A 37 9.56 -2.66 -20.73
CA LYS A 37 9.56 -1.72 -21.88
C LYS A 37 8.19 -1.64 -22.56
N GLU A 38 7.47 -2.74 -22.61
CA GLU A 38 6.18 -2.91 -23.25
C GLU A 38 5.00 -2.33 -22.46
N VAL A 39 5.15 -2.12 -21.14
CA VAL A 39 4.03 -1.78 -20.24
C VAL A 39 3.34 -0.49 -20.64
N MET A 40 4.09 0.55 -21.02
CA MET A 40 3.51 1.82 -21.47
C MET A 40 2.65 1.66 -22.73
N GLY A 41 3.14 0.87 -23.70
CA GLY A 41 2.40 0.57 -24.92
C GLY A 41 1.12 -0.21 -24.63
N SER A 42 1.21 -1.23 -23.76
CA SER A 42 0.05 -2.03 -23.34
C SER A 42 -1.00 -1.20 -22.61
N ILE A 43 -0.60 -0.32 -21.69
CA ILE A 43 -1.54 0.57 -20.98
C ILE A 43 -2.25 1.52 -21.95
N ARG A 44 -1.53 2.04 -22.95
CA ARG A 44 -2.14 2.87 -24.00
C ARG A 44 -3.17 2.08 -24.80
N LEU A 45 -2.84 0.87 -25.24
CA LEU A 45 -3.78 0.00 -25.96
C LEU A 45 -5.03 -0.31 -25.12
N CYS A 46 -4.86 -0.59 -23.82
CA CYS A 46 -5.99 -0.76 -22.91
C CYS A 46 -6.86 0.49 -22.87
N ARG A 47 -6.26 1.68 -22.71
CA ARG A 47 -7.00 2.95 -22.70
C ARG A 47 -7.75 3.20 -24.01
N ASP A 48 -7.11 3.01 -25.15
CA ASP A 48 -7.71 3.19 -26.49
C ASP A 48 -8.87 2.20 -26.73
N ALA A 49 -8.83 1.02 -26.09
CA ALA A 49 -9.90 0.02 -26.10
C ALA A 49 -10.98 0.23 -25.03
N GLY A 50 -10.90 1.28 -24.21
CA GLY A 50 -11.84 1.53 -23.11
C GLY A 50 -11.64 0.63 -21.89
N ILE A 51 -10.51 -0.06 -21.78
CA ILE A 51 -10.15 -0.93 -20.66
C ILE A 51 -9.41 -0.12 -19.60
N ARG A 52 -9.95 -0.08 -18.38
CA ARG A 52 -9.34 0.60 -17.24
C ARG A 52 -8.29 -0.29 -16.58
N VAL A 53 -7.09 0.26 -16.36
CA VAL A 53 -5.98 -0.41 -15.66
C VAL A 53 -5.88 0.14 -14.24
N ILE A 54 -5.79 -0.76 -13.26
CA ILE A 54 -5.64 -0.43 -11.83
C ILE A 54 -4.33 -1.05 -11.32
N MET A 55 -3.42 -0.23 -10.81
CA MET A 55 -2.20 -0.70 -10.15
C MET A 55 -2.50 -1.14 -8.71
N ILE A 56 -1.98 -2.30 -8.30
CA ILE A 56 -2.07 -2.80 -6.93
C ILE A 56 -0.67 -3.20 -6.49
N THR A 57 -0.10 -2.51 -5.50
CA THR A 57 1.31 -2.69 -5.07
C THR A 57 1.50 -2.71 -3.55
N GLY A 58 2.57 -3.34 -3.11
CA GLY A 58 3.06 -3.31 -1.72
C GLY A 58 3.93 -2.09 -1.40
N ASP A 59 4.24 -1.25 -2.38
CA ASP A 59 5.01 -0.02 -2.19
C ASP A 59 4.24 1.05 -1.39
N ASN A 60 4.96 2.09 -0.97
CA ASN A 60 4.33 3.27 -0.40
C ASN A 60 3.55 4.05 -1.48
N LYS A 61 2.52 4.80 -1.05
CA LYS A 61 1.60 5.54 -1.93
C LYS A 61 2.31 6.50 -2.88
N GLY A 62 3.30 7.25 -2.39
CA GLY A 62 4.03 8.22 -3.20
C GLY A 62 4.80 7.56 -4.34
N THR A 63 5.46 6.44 -4.06
CA THR A 63 6.18 5.65 -5.07
C THR A 63 5.22 5.03 -6.07
N ALA A 64 4.10 4.47 -5.60
CA ALA A 64 3.08 3.89 -6.47
C ALA A 64 2.50 4.92 -7.46
N ILE A 65 2.19 6.14 -6.99
CA ILE A 65 1.72 7.24 -7.85
C ILE A 65 2.80 7.66 -8.85
N ALA A 66 4.06 7.77 -8.41
CA ALA A 66 5.17 8.11 -9.31
C ALA A 66 5.36 7.06 -10.42
N ILE A 67 5.25 5.76 -10.09
CA ILE A 67 5.29 4.69 -11.10
C ILE A 67 4.06 4.77 -12.01
N CYS A 68 2.85 4.96 -11.47
CA CYS A 68 1.63 5.12 -12.26
C CYS A 68 1.74 6.25 -13.29
N ARG A 69 2.33 7.39 -12.94
CA ARG A 69 2.62 8.49 -13.88
C ARG A 69 3.62 8.06 -14.95
N ARG A 70 4.73 7.44 -14.53
CA ARG A 70 5.79 7.00 -15.42
C ARG A 70 5.32 5.98 -16.46
N ILE A 71 4.39 5.10 -16.11
CA ILE A 71 3.87 4.07 -17.02
C ILE A 71 2.58 4.49 -17.75
N GLY A 72 2.05 5.69 -17.48
CA GLY A 72 0.90 6.25 -18.18
C GLY A 72 -0.47 5.86 -17.63
N ILE A 73 -0.57 5.28 -16.43
CA ILE A 73 -1.87 5.12 -15.73
C ILE A 73 -2.44 6.48 -15.38
N PHE A 74 -1.59 7.35 -14.81
CA PHE A 74 -1.90 8.77 -14.61
C PHE A 74 -1.09 9.62 -15.60
N SER A 75 -1.60 10.80 -15.95
CA SER A 75 -0.84 11.83 -16.65
C SER A 75 0.09 12.56 -15.68
N GLU A 76 1.15 13.20 -16.17
CA GLU A 76 2.17 13.83 -15.31
C GLU A 76 1.58 14.86 -14.35
N ASP A 77 0.70 15.73 -14.84
CA ASP A 77 0.07 16.81 -14.06
C ASP A 77 -1.35 16.45 -13.54
N GLU A 78 -1.75 15.19 -13.67
CA GLU A 78 -3.08 14.77 -13.26
C GLU A 78 -3.25 14.80 -11.74
N GLU A 79 -4.37 15.39 -11.29
CA GLU A 79 -4.78 15.32 -9.90
C GLU A 79 -5.24 13.90 -9.56
N VAL A 80 -4.60 13.31 -8.54
CA VAL A 80 -4.82 11.92 -8.12
C VAL A 80 -5.66 11.80 -6.84
N THR A 81 -6.16 12.92 -6.32
CA THR A 81 -7.03 12.96 -5.14
C THR A 81 -8.27 12.10 -5.38
N GLY A 82 -8.57 11.17 -4.47
CA GLY A 82 -9.69 10.23 -4.63
C GLY A 82 -9.51 9.19 -5.75
N ARG A 83 -8.30 9.04 -6.29
CA ARG A 83 -7.96 8.04 -7.33
C ARG A 83 -6.81 7.11 -6.94
N ALA A 84 -6.13 7.42 -5.85
CA ALA A 84 -5.09 6.59 -5.25
C ALA A 84 -5.33 6.44 -3.75
N TYR A 85 -5.31 5.20 -3.27
CA TYR A 85 -5.56 4.85 -1.86
C TYR A 85 -4.46 3.94 -1.33
N THR A 86 -4.11 4.04 -0.05
CA THR A 86 -3.46 2.92 0.64
C THR A 86 -4.50 1.89 1.07
N GLY A 87 -4.07 0.67 1.41
CA GLY A 87 -4.95 -0.32 2.05
C GLY A 87 -5.65 0.24 3.29
N ARG A 88 -4.90 0.91 4.18
CA ARG A 88 -5.47 1.57 5.37
C ARG A 88 -6.52 2.64 5.04
N GLU A 89 -6.18 3.63 4.21
CA GLU A 89 -7.14 4.65 3.76
C GLU A 89 -8.40 4.02 3.16
N PHE A 90 -8.27 2.92 2.41
CA PHE A 90 -9.40 2.22 1.82
C PHE A 90 -10.27 1.53 2.89
N ASP A 91 -9.67 0.82 3.85
CA ASP A 91 -10.41 0.19 4.95
C ASP A 91 -11.11 1.21 5.86
N ASP A 92 -10.52 2.39 6.03
CA ASP A 92 -11.09 3.49 6.84
C ASP A 92 -12.33 4.14 6.18
N LEU A 93 -12.56 3.91 4.88
CA LEU A 93 -13.77 4.40 4.19
C LEU A 93 -15.01 3.59 4.59
N PRO A 94 -16.19 4.24 4.69
CA PRO A 94 -17.47 3.52 4.74
C PRO A 94 -17.65 2.59 3.53
N LEU A 95 -18.38 1.49 3.71
CA LEU A 95 -18.55 0.47 2.65
C LEU A 95 -19.07 1.04 1.31
N ALA A 96 -20.01 1.98 1.36
CA ALA A 96 -20.52 2.65 0.17
C ALA A 96 -19.43 3.49 -0.53
N GLU A 97 -18.56 4.14 0.23
CA GLU A 97 -17.44 4.92 -0.30
C GLU A 97 -16.32 4.02 -0.81
N GLN A 98 -16.06 2.87 -0.20
CA GLN A 98 -15.15 1.85 -0.73
C GLN A 98 -15.59 1.40 -2.13
N ARG A 99 -16.88 1.09 -2.27
CA ARG A 99 -17.48 0.72 -3.56
C ARG A 99 -17.28 1.81 -4.61
N GLU A 100 -17.62 3.06 -4.30
CA GLU A 100 -17.44 4.18 -5.22
C GLU A 100 -15.96 4.52 -5.49
N ALA A 101 -15.06 4.27 -4.53
CA ALA A 101 -13.63 4.42 -4.70
C ALA A 101 -13.09 3.41 -5.72
N CYS A 102 -13.49 2.14 -5.67
CA CYS A 102 -13.08 1.13 -6.66
C CYS A 102 -13.46 1.49 -8.10
N ARG A 103 -14.55 2.23 -8.30
CA ARG A 103 -15.00 2.70 -9.62
C ARG A 103 -14.09 3.78 -10.22
N ARG A 104 -13.47 4.62 -9.37
CA ARG A 104 -12.67 5.79 -9.80
C ARG A 104 -11.17 5.61 -9.64
N ALA A 105 -10.75 4.76 -8.70
CA ALA A 105 -9.36 4.53 -8.38
C ALA A 105 -8.63 3.80 -9.51
N CYS A 106 -7.36 4.15 -9.67
CA CYS A 106 -6.43 3.49 -10.58
C CYS A 106 -5.15 3.02 -9.87
N CYS A 107 -5.04 3.25 -8.55
CA CYS A 107 -3.87 2.87 -7.77
C CYS A 107 -4.24 2.51 -6.32
N PHE A 108 -3.87 1.32 -5.88
CA PHE A 108 -3.91 0.89 -4.49
C PHE A 108 -2.50 0.53 -4.02
N ALA A 109 -2.04 1.13 -2.93
CA ALA A 109 -0.70 0.94 -2.37
C ALA A 109 -0.78 0.31 -0.96
N ARG A 110 0.31 -0.32 -0.49
CA ARG A 110 0.32 -1.04 0.82
C ARG A 110 -0.91 -1.95 0.99
N VAL A 111 -1.16 -2.80 -0.01
CA VAL A 111 -2.40 -3.57 -0.12
C VAL A 111 -2.22 -4.98 0.45
N GLU A 112 -3.16 -5.41 1.29
CA GLU A 112 -3.23 -6.78 1.80
C GLU A 112 -3.92 -7.74 0.80
N PRO A 113 -3.66 -9.06 0.85
CA PRO A 113 -4.31 -10.03 -0.03
C PRO A 113 -5.84 -9.95 -0.03
N THR A 114 -6.44 -9.66 1.13
CA THR A 114 -7.91 -9.53 1.30
C THR A 114 -8.51 -8.37 0.52
N HIS A 115 -7.77 -7.28 0.31
CA HIS A 115 -8.25 -6.14 -0.46
C HIS A 115 -8.42 -6.49 -1.94
N LYS A 116 -7.60 -7.39 -2.47
CA LYS A 116 -7.69 -7.80 -3.88
C LYS A 116 -9.06 -8.38 -4.19
N SER A 117 -9.52 -9.34 -3.38
CA SER A 117 -10.86 -9.92 -3.51
C SER A 117 -11.95 -8.87 -3.34
N LYS A 118 -11.88 -8.01 -2.31
CA LYS A 118 -12.85 -6.92 -2.11
C LYS A 118 -12.94 -5.97 -3.32
N ILE A 119 -11.81 -5.59 -3.91
CA ILE A 119 -11.77 -4.73 -5.09
C ILE A 119 -12.46 -5.41 -6.26
N VAL A 120 -12.17 -6.69 -6.52
CA VAL A 120 -12.83 -7.48 -7.58
C VAL A 120 -14.34 -7.56 -7.33
N GLU A 121 -14.78 -7.85 -6.10
CA GLU A 121 -16.19 -7.90 -5.74
C GLU A 121 -16.91 -6.56 -5.98
N PHE A 122 -16.30 -5.44 -5.59
CA PHE A 122 -16.90 -4.13 -5.84
C PHE A 122 -16.98 -3.79 -7.33
N LEU A 123 -15.94 -4.09 -8.12
CA LEU A 123 -15.96 -3.89 -9.57
C LEU A 123 -17.04 -4.75 -10.24
N GLN A 124 -17.16 -6.02 -9.86
CA GLN A 124 -18.21 -6.91 -10.35
C GLN A 124 -19.61 -6.42 -9.97
N SER A 125 -19.78 -5.73 -8.83
CA SER A 125 -21.06 -5.11 -8.43
C SER A 125 -21.50 -3.92 -9.30
N PHE A 126 -20.65 -3.48 -10.24
CA PHE A 126 -20.97 -2.51 -11.28
C PHE A 126 -21.11 -3.16 -12.66
N ASP A 127 -21.25 -4.49 -12.71
CA ASP A 127 -21.28 -5.28 -13.94
C ASP A 127 -19.98 -5.19 -14.77
N GLU A 128 -18.86 -4.79 -14.15
CA GLU A 128 -17.54 -4.76 -14.80
C GLU A 128 -16.91 -6.17 -14.84
N ILE A 129 -16.56 -6.64 -16.04
CA ILE A 129 -15.75 -7.85 -16.21
C ILE A 129 -14.30 -7.53 -15.84
N THR A 130 -13.80 -8.11 -14.75
CA THR A 130 -12.50 -7.79 -14.17
C THR A 130 -11.49 -8.93 -14.36
N ALA A 131 -10.26 -8.59 -14.73
CA ALA A 131 -9.11 -9.49 -14.71
C ALA A 131 -8.08 -9.01 -13.67
N MET A 132 -7.49 -9.93 -12.91
CA MET A 132 -6.56 -9.63 -11.81
C MET A 132 -5.38 -10.59 -11.75
#